data_AF-A0A161MDX4-F1
#
_entry.id   AF-A0A161MDX4-F1
#
_cell.length_a   1.000
_cell.length_b   1.000
_cell.length_c   1.000
_cell.angle_alpha   90.00
_cell.angle_beta   90.00
_cell.angle_gamma   90.00
#
_symmetry.space_group_name_H-M   'P 1'
#
loop_
_entity.id
_entity.type
_entity.pdbx_description
1 polymer ?
#
loop_
_entity_poly.entity_id
_entity_poly.type
_entity_poly.pdbx_seq_one_letter_code
_entity_poly.pdbx_strand_id
1 'polypeptide(L)'
;VSLESLYSDCSRSPEEALTRVFKELPHSSGSILWFGDIHLWWKTVSDTVKAVLTSLVSLLDTSLPIFFLATSPTKLLPKQVSNLFRVYRNEIYEIPRPSREQRENFFRPIFRIKALKRPPSPRKKKEEMVKLEIAPPEPAPKMSEEELKALYNEEENTLRELRIFLRQICAKLARNKQFYMFSKP
;
A
#
# COMPACT_ATOMS: atom_id res chain seq x y z
N VAL A 1 -3.11 13.05 -28.31
CA VAL A 1 -2.02 14.05 -28.36
C VAL A 1 -2.37 15.19 -27.43
N SER A 2 -1.74 15.20 -26.26
CA SER A 2 -1.90 16.26 -25.26
C SER A 2 -0.76 17.28 -25.40
N LEU A 3 -0.97 18.53 -24.97
CA LEU A 3 0.09 19.53 -24.90
C LEU A 3 1.29 19.01 -24.11
N GLU A 4 1.02 18.30 -23.01
CA GLU A 4 2.06 17.66 -22.18
C GLU A 4 2.94 16.72 -23.00
N SER A 5 2.36 15.90 -23.88
CA SER A 5 3.12 14.96 -24.72
C SER A 5 3.92 15.64 -25.84
N LEU A 6 3.54 16.86 -26.25
CA LEU A 6 4.26 17.62 -27.27
C LEU A 6 5.43 18.41 -26.67
N TYR A 7 5.26 18.90 -25.46
CA TYR A 7 6.24 19.74 -24.77
C TYR A 7 7.06 18.99 -23.70
N SER A 8 6.77 17.71 -23.42
CA SER A 8 7.53 16.90 -22.47
C SER A 8 8.95 16.60 -22.95
N ASP A 9 9.13 16.43 -24.26
CA ASP A 9 10.44 16.16 -24.86
C ASP A 9 11.14 17.49 -25.17
N CYS A 10 11.79 18.12 -24.17
CA CYS A 10 12.54 19.36 -24.36
C CYS A 10 13.73 19.24 -25.33
N SER A 11 14.10 18.04 -25.78
CA SER A 11 15.19 17.80 -26.73
C SER A 11 14.75 17.85 -28.19
N ARG A 12 13.45 17.86 -28.49
CA ARG A 12 12.90 17.78 -29.85
C ARG A 12 11.97 18.95 -30.14
N SER A 13 11.83 19.27 -31.41
CA SER A 13 10.83 20.24 -31.84
C SER A 13 9.42 19.63 -31.73
N PRO A 14 8.39 20.41 -31.36
CA PRO A 14 7.01 19.92 -31.28
C PRO A 14 6.49 19.42 -32.64
N GLU A 15 7.03 19.93 -33.76
CA GLU A 15 6.73 19.47 -35.12
C GLU A 15 7.22 18.03 -35.37
N GLU A 16 8.41 17.68 -34.88
CA GLU A 16 8.99 16.35 -35.05
C GLU A 16 8.23 15.32 -34.20
N ALA A 17 7.89 15.69 -32.96
CA ALA A 17 7.06 14.87 -32.08
C ALA A 17 5.70 14.55 -32.73
N LEU A 18 5.04 15.55 -33.34
CA LEU A 18 3.78 15.37 -34.04
C LEU A 18 3.93 14.44 -35.26
N THR A 19 4.96 14.66 -36.08
CA THR A 19 5.21 13.85 -37.28
C THR A 19 5.43 12.39 -36.93
N ARG A 20 6.12 12.12 -35.82
CA ARG A 20 6.35 10.76 -35.33
C ARG A 20 5.04 10.07 -34.93
N VAL A 21 4.20 10.74 -34.15
CA VAL A 21 2.87 10.19 -33.78
C VAL A 21 2.09 9.82 -35.03
N PHE A 22 2.07 10.69 -36.05
CA PHE A 22 1.38 10.41 -37.31
C PHE A 22 2.01 9.28 -38.13
N LYS A 23 3.32 9.07 -38.05
CA LYS A 23 3.99 7.90 -38.67
C LYS A 23 3.65 6.59 -37.97
N GLU A 24 3.44 6.61 -36.66
CA GLU A 24 3.10 5.42 -35.86
C GLU A 24 1.62 5.02 -36.03
N LEU A 25 0.72 5.98 -36.29
CA LEU A 25 -0.73 5.75 -36.46
C LEU A 25 -1.12 4.62 -37.45
N PRO A 26 -0.61 4.57 -38.70
CA PRO A 26 -1.01 3.56 -39.68
C PRO A 26 -0.45 2.17 -39.38
N HIS A 27 0.58 2.04 -38.54
CA HIS A 27 1.23 0.77 -38.25
C HIS A 27 0.56 0.02 -37.08
N SER A 28 -0.27 0.73 -36.31
CA SER A 28 -1.05 0.17 -35.21
C SER A 28 -2.48 -0.12 -35.70
N SER A 29 -2.90 -1.38 -35.58
CA SER A 29 -4.23 -1.85 -35.96
C SER A 29 -5.33 -1.15 -35.14
N GLY A 30 -6.01 -0.16 -35.72
CA GLY A 30 -7.15 0.54 -35.09
C GLY A 30 -6.72 1.63 -34.10
N SER A 31 -6.08 2.69 -34.58
CA SER A 31 -5.54 3.77 -33.76
C SER A 31 -6.57 4.87 -33.46
N ILE A 32 -6.67 5.30 -32.20
CA ILE A 32 -7.53 6.42 -31.78
C ILE A 32 -6.65 7.62 -31.44
N LEU A 33 -6.79 8.70 -32.22
CA LEU A 33 -6.16 9.97 -31.92
C LEU A 33 -7.11 10.84 -31.10
N TRP A 34 -6.85 10.90 -29.79
CA TRP A 34 -7.62 11.72 -28.87
C TRP A 34 -6.95 13.09 -28.62
N PHE A 35 -7.72 14.15 -28.79
CA PHE A 35 -7.44 15.49 -28.30
C PHE A 35 -8.43 15.80 -27.18
N GLY A 36 -7.92 16.26 -26.04
CA GLY A 36 -8.75 16.82 -24.96
C GLY A 36 -9.38 18.13 -25.44
N ASP A 37 -9.01 19.27 -24.84
CA ASP A 37 -9.50 20.57 -25.30
C ASP A 37 -8.78 21.04 -26.57
N ILE A 38 -9.38 20.77 -27.74
CA ILE A 38 -8.81 21.19 -29.03
C ILE A 38 -8.79 22.71 -29.18
N HIS A 39 -9.71 23.44 -28.54
CA HIS A 39 -9.76 24.89 -28.62
C HIS A 39 -8.55 25.51 -27.91
N LEU A 40 -8.27 25.06 -26.68
CA LEU A 40 -7.09 25.49 -25.94
C LEU A 40 -5.79 25.05 -26.62
N TRP A 41 -5.76 23.82 -27.13
CA TRP A 41 -4.62 23.28 -27.86
C TRP A 41 -4.28 24.16 -29.08
N TRP A 42 -5.28 24.50 -29.90
CA TRP A 42 -5.10 25.32 -31.10
C TRP A 42 -4.68 26.76 -30.80
N LYS A 43 -5.05 27.29 -29.63
CA LYS A 43 -4.63 28.62 -29.17
C LYS A 43 -3.18 28.65 -28.67
N THR A 44 -2.73 27.56 -28.05
CA THR A 44 -1.42 27.50 -27.38
C THR A 44 -0.28 27.14 -28.33
N VAL A 45 -0.57 26.34 -29.35
CA VAL A 45 0.42 25.82 -30.30
C VAL A 45 0.80 26.89 -31.33
N SER A 46 2.04 26.85 -31.82
CA SER A 46 2.55 27.75 -32.88
C SER A 46 1.87 27.51 -34.23
N ASP A 47 1.87 28.51 -35.10
CA ASP A 47 1.27 28.38 -36.44
C ASP A 47 2.00 27.36 -37.34
N THR A 48 3.29 27.13 -37.09
CA THR A 48 4.09 26.09 -37.77
C THR A 48 3.53 24.70 -37.51
N VAL A 49 3.30 24.35 -36.25
CA VAL A 49 2.76 23.04 -35.85
C VAL A 49 1.33 22.85 -36.37
N LYS A 50 0.51 23.91 -36.41
CA LYS A 50 -0.84 23.86 -37.01
C LYS A 50 -0.80 23.54 -38.50
N ALA A 51 0.13 24.14 -39.23
CA ALA A 51 0.32 23.86 -40.66
C ALA A 51 0.79 22.42 -40.88
N VAL A 52 1.75 21.95 -40.09
CA VAL A 52 2.24 20.56 -40.12
C VAL A 52 1.09 19.58 -39.83
N LEU A 53 0.29 19.82 -38.79
CA LEU A 53 -0.87 18.98 -38.48
C LEU A 53 -1.85 18.90 -39.64
N THR A 54 -2.19 20.06 -40.24
CA THR A 54 -3.13 20.12 -41.36
C THR A 54 -2.59 19.35 -42.57
N SER A 55 -1.29 19.50 -42.86
CA SER A 55 -0.63 18.75 -43.92
C SER A 55 -0.63 17.25 -43.64
N LEU A 56 -0.29 16.83 -42.42
CA LEU A 56 -0.26 15.42 -42.04
C LEU A 56 -1.65 14.78 -42.16
N VAL A 57 -2.71 15.48 -41.73
CA VAL A 57 -4.07 14.96 -41.89
C VAL A 57 -4.48 14.88 -43.35
N SER A 58 -4.07 15.84 -44.20
CA SER A 58 -4.35 15.78 -45.64
C SER A 58 -3.62 14.64 -46.37
N LEU A 59 -2.49 14.18 -45.82
CA LEU A 59 -1.69 13.08 -46.37
C LEU A 59 -2.19 11.70 -45.93
N LEU A 60 -3.05 11.62 -44.90
CA LEU A 60 -3.59 10.35 -44.44
C LEU A 60 -4.58 9.78 -45.45
N ASP A 61 -4.40 8.51 -45.79
CA ASP A 61 -5.35 7.80 -46.63
C ASP A 61 -6.66 7.54 -45.86
N THR A 62 -7.79 7.82 -46.52
CA THR A 62 -9.14 7.56 -46.04
C THR A 62 -9.46 6.08 -45.80
N SER A 63 -8.63 5.16 -46.32
CA SER A 63 -8.77 3.72 -46.09
C SER A 63 -8.25 3.24 -44.73
N LEU A 64 -7.48 4.08 -44.01
CA LEU A 64 -6.88 3.72 -42.73
C LEU A 64 -7.92 3.74 -41.60
N PRO A 65 -7.96 2.71 -40.72
CA PRO A 65 -8.87 2.66 -39.59
C PRO A 65 -8.38 3.54 -38.43
N ILE A 66 -8.32 4.86 -38.65
CA ILE A 66 -7.91 5.86 -37.67
C ILE A 66 -9.13 6.64 -37.21
N PHE A 67 -9.38 6.67 -35.90
CA PHE A 67 -10.47 7.44 -35.32
C PHE A 67 -9.95 8.72 -34.66
N PHE A 68 -10.44 9.87 -35.13
CA PHE A 68 -10.11 11.18 -34.56
C PHE A 68 -11.18 11.59 -33.57
N LEU A 69 -10.80 11.77 -32.30
CA LEU A 69 -11.68 12.25 -31.25
C LEU A 69 -11.13 13.56 -30.68
N ALA A 70 -11.95 14.61 -30.65
CA ALA A 70 -11.59 15.89 -30.05
C ALA A 70 -12.73 16.38 -29.17
N THR A 71 -12.43 16.95 -28.00
CA THR A 71 -13.43 17.63 -27.17
C THR A 71 -13.24 19.14 -27.21
N SER A 72 -14.33 19.89 -27.15
CA SER A 72 -14.29 21.35 -27.07
C SER A 72 -15.38 21.82 -26.11
N PRO A 73 -15.07 22.72 -25.16
CA PRO A 73 -16.09 23.32 -24.30
C PRO A 73 -16.93 24.37 -25.04
N THR A 74 -16.45 24.87 -26.18
CA THR A 74 -17.07 26.01 -26.89
C THR A 74 -17.48 25.61 -28.31
N LYS A 75 -18.63 26.12 -28.77
CA LYS A 75 -19.11 25.94 -30.15
C LYS A 75 -18.33 26.74 -31.19
N LEU A 76 -17.66 27.81 -30.76
CA LEU A 76 -16.84 28.68 -31.59
C LEU A 76 -15.43 28.07 -31.73
N LEU A 77 -15.27 27.20 -32.72
CA LEU A 77 -13.95 26.70 -33.10
C LEU A 77 -13.36 27.55 -34.25
N PRO A 78 -12.02 27.67 -34.32
CA PRO A 78 -11.35 28.26 -35.47
C PRO A 78 -11.74 27.55 -36.76
N LYS A 79 -11.87 28.30 -37.87
CA LYS A 79 -12.27 27.76 -39.18
C LYS A 79 -11.39 26.58 -39.62
N GLN A 80 -10.09 26.60 -39.29
CA GLN A 80 -9.17 25.50 -39.63
C GLN A 80 -9.56 24.18 -38.95
N VAL A 81 -9.95 24.22 -37.67
CA VAL A 81 -10.39 23.03 -36.92
C VAL A 81 -11.78 22.60 -37.40
N SER A 82 -12.66 23.55 -37.69
CA SER A 82 -13.98 23.25 -38.26
C SER A 82 -13.90 22.64 -39.66
N ASN A 83 -12.84 22.90 -40.42
CA ASN A 83 -12.62 22.28 -41.73
C ASN A 83 -12.11 20.83 -41.60
N LEU A 84 -11.47 20.51 -40.48
CA LEU A 84 -10.98 19.16 -40.19
C LEU A 84 -12.14 18.18 -39.94
N PHE A 85 -13.18 18.65 -39.25
CA PHE A 85 -14.38 17.87 -38.93
C PHE A 85 -15.53 18.27 -39.85
N ARG A 86 -16.01 17.34 -40.68
CA ARG A 86 -17.07 17.62 -41.65
C ARG A 86 -18.44 17.50 -40.99
N VAL A 87 -19.11 18.65 -40.88
CA VAL A 87 -20.51 18.74 -40.38
C VAL A 87 -21.45 17.79 -41.14
N TYR A 88 -21.28 17.69 -42.46
CA TYR A 88 -22.12 16.86 -43.34
C TYR A 88 -22.05 15.35 -43.06
N ARG A 89 -20.99 14.87 -42.39
CA ARG A 89 -20.81 13.46 -42.04
C ARG A 89 -21.28 13.13 -40.62
N ASN A 90 -21.94 14.07 -39.95
CA ASN A 90 -22.38 13.92 -38.56
C ASN A 90 -21.21 13.66 -37.59
N GLU A 91 -20.02 14.18 -37.90
CA GLU A 91 -18.78 14.02 -37.12
C GLU A 91 -18.75 14.93 -35.87
N ILE A 92 -19.73 15.83 -35.72
CA ILE A 92 -19.85 16.75 -34.59
C ILE A 92 -21.01 16.32 -33.71
N TYR A 93 -20.71 15.95 -32.47
CA TYR A 93 -21.72 15.63 -31.46
C TYR A 93 -21.75 16.71 -30.39
N GLU A 94 -22.88 17.41 -30.27
CA GLU A 94 -23.11 18.35 -29.18
C GLU A 94 -23.68 17.62 -27.98
N ILE A 95 -22.97 17.67 -26.85
CA ILE A 95 -23.45 17.11 -25.59
C ILE A 95 -24.46 18.11 -24.98
N PRO A 96 -25.76 17.75 -24.88
CA PRO A 96 -26.75 18.63 -24.29
C PRO A 96 -26.54 18.75 -22.77
N ARG A 97 -27.06 19.83 -22.19
CA ARG A 97 -27.09 19.97 -20.73
C ARG A 97 -27.94 18.85 -20.13
N PRO A 98 -27.49 18.21 -19.04
CA PRO A 98 -28.20 17.08 -18.46
C PRO A 98 -29.58 17.51 -17.94
N SER A 99 -30.59 16.68 -18.21
CA SER A 99 -31.96 16.92 -17.75
C SER A 99 -32.06 16.82 -16.22
N ARG A 100 -33.18 17.28 -15.65
CA ARG A 100 -33.43 17.14 -14.22
C ARG A 100 -33.42 15.66 -13.79
N GLU A 101 -34.06 14.79 -14.56
CA GLU A 101 -34.12 13.35 -14.28
C GLU A 101 -32.74 12.68 -14.34
N GLN A 102 -31.91 13.05 -15.32
CA GLN A 102 -30.53 12.54 -15.41
C GLN A 102 -29.68 12.98 -14.22
N ARG A 103 -29.85 14.24 -13.76
CA ARG A 103 -29.19 14.73 -12.55
C ARG A 103 -29.65 13.97 -11.32
N GLU A 104 -30.96 13.81 -11.14
CA GLU A 104 -31.53 13.05 -10.02
C GLU A 104 -31.02 11.60 -10.00
N ASN A 105 -30.99 10.92 -11.15
CA ASN A 105 -30.45 9.56 -11.26
C ASN A 105 -28.94 9.49 -10.99
N PHE A 106 -28.15 10.49 -11.44
CA PHE A 106 -26.72 10.56 -11.16
C PHE A 106 -26.44 10.76 -9.67
N PHE A 107 -27.21 11.60 -8.98
CA PHE A 107 -27.04 11.88 -7.55
C PHE A 107 -27.73 10.88 -6.62
N ARG A 108 -28.68 10.07 -7.13
CA ARG A 108 -29.41 9.07 -6.36
C ARG A 108 -28.51 8.10 -5.57
N PRO A 109 -27.40 7.56 -6.13
CA PRO A 109 -26.47 6.74 -5.36
C PRO A 109 -25.77 7.53 -4.25
N ILE A 110 -25.45 8.81 -4.45
CA ILE A 110 -24.81 9.63 -3.42
C ILE A 110 -25.75 9.81 -2.23
N PHE A 111 -27.00 10.17 -2.48
CA PHE A 111 -28.01 10.27 -1.43
C PHE A 111 -28.28 8.92 -0.76
N ARG A 112 -28.37 7.84 -1.54
CA ARG A 112 -28.70 6.51 -1.00
C ARG A 112 -27.54 5.83 -0.27
N ILE A 113 -26.29 6.10 -0.65
CA ILE A 113 -25.09 5.43 -0.11
C ILE A 113 -24.44 6.27 0.98
N LYS A 114 -24.40 7.61 0.87
CA LYS A 114 -23.74 8.45 1.88
C LYS A 114 -24.70 9.00 2.94
N ALA A 115 -25.94 9.33 2.61
CA ALA A 115 -26.88 9.87 3.61
C ALA A 115 -27.46 8.78 4.53
N LEU A 116 -27.51 7.52 4.07
CA LEU A 116 -28.02 6.39 4.85
C LEU A 116 -26.91 5.54 5.50
N LYS A 117 -25.64 5.72 5.13
CA LYS A 117 -24.55 5.04 5.83
C LYS A 117 -24.38 5.68 7.19
N ARG A 118 -24.60 4.88 8.25
CA ARG A 118 -24.17 5.26 9.60
C ARG A 118 -22.69 5.66 9.54
N PRO A 119 -22.27 6.72 10.24
CA PRO A 119 -20.86 7.03 10.38
C PRO A 119 -20.12 5.76 10.83
N PRO A 120 -18.89 5.52 10.33
CA PRO A 120 -18.13 4.35 10.72
C PRO A 120 -18.13 4.29 12.25
N SER A 121 -18.62 3.18 12.81
CA SER A 121 -18.69 3.05 14.25
C SER A 121 -17.29 3.26 14.82
N PRO A 122 -17.15 3.98 15.94
CA PRO A 122 -15.84 4.11 16.58
C PRO A 122 -15.29 2.70 16.75
N ARG A 123 -14.08 2.46 16.21
CA ARG A 123 -13.41 1.17 16.33
C ARG A 123 -13.45 0.80 17.81
N LYS A 124 -14.01 -0.37 18.14
CA LYS A 124 -14.02 -0.87 19.52
C LYS A 124 -12.58 -0.77 20.02
N LYS A 125 -12.36 0.09 21.02
CA LYS A 125 -11.08 0.17 21.73
C LYS A 125 -10.78 -1.26 22.14
N LYS A 126 -9.63 -1.81 21.73
CA LYS A 126 -9.19 -3.10 22.26
C LYS A 126 -9.17 -2.91 23.76
N GLU A 127 -10.10 -3.55 24.47
CA GLU A 127 -10.05 -3.65 25.91
C GLU A 127 -8.69 -4.30 26.21
N GLU A 128 -7.83 -3.55 26.89
CA GLU A 128 -6.58 -4.09 27.40
C GLU A 128 -6.98 -5.23 28.33
N MET A 129 -6.69 -6.46 27.92
CA MET A 129 -6.98 -7.64 28.73
C MET A 129 -6.21 -7.50 30.03
N VAL A 130 -6.95 -7.41 31.14
CA VAL A 130 -6.36 -7.42 32.48
C VAL A 130 -5.57 -8.72 32.61
N LYS A 131 -4.27 -8.60 32.84
CA LYS A 131 -3.37 -9.74 33.02
C LYS A 131 -3.81 -10.47 34.30
N LEU A 132 -4.38 -11.66 34.14
CA LEU A 132 -4.80 -12.50 35.27
C LEU A 132 -3.58 -12.87 36.11
N GLU A 133 -3.74 -12.83 37.43
CA GLU A 133 -2.73 -13.31 38.36
C GLU A 133 -2.58 -14.83 38.20
N ILE A 134 -1.33 -15.29 38.21
CA ILE A 134 -1.00 -16.70 38.06
C ILE A 134 -1.48 -17.41 39.32
N ALA A 135 -2.26 -18.48 39.15
CA ALA A 135 -2.80 -19.25 40.26
C ALA A 135 -1.65 -19.74 41.17
N PRO A 136 -1.81 -19.73 42.50
CA PRO A 136 -0.84 -20.30 43.41
C PRO A 136 -0.59 -21.78 43.03
N PRO A 137 0.68 -22.23 43.05
CA PRO A 137 0.99 -23.63 42.79
C PRO A 137 0.24 -24.53 43.78
N GLU A 138 -0.23 -25.67 43.30
CA GLU A 138 -0.91 -26.65 44.15
C GLU A 138 -0.03 -27.01 45.36
N PRO A 139 -0.60 -27.13 46.57
CA PRO A 139 0.15 -27.50 47.74
C PRO A 139 0.82 -28.85 47.49
N ALA A 140 2.11 -28.94 47.79
CA ALA A 140 2.89 -30.17 47.60
C ALA A 140 2.15 -31.36 48.25
N PRO A 141 2.14 -32.54 47.59
CA PRO A 141 1.45 -33.72 48.11
C PRO A 141 1.94 -34.00 49.54
N LYS A 142 0.99 -34.13 50.47
CA LYS A 142 1.28 -34.40 51.88
C LYS A 142 1.87 -35.81 51.95
N MET A 143 3.19 -35.91 52.10
CA MET A 143 3.90 -37.17 52.30
C MET A 143 3.30 -37.92 53.50
N SER A 144 3.14 -39.24 53.37
CA SER A 144 2.57 -40.10 54.42
C SER A 144 3.45 -40.05 55.68
N GLU A 145 2.86 -40.25 56.87
CA GLU A 145 3.62 -40.25 58.14
C GLU A 145 4.77 -41.27 58.16
N GLU A 146 4.63 -42.35 57.39
CA GLU A 146 5.67 -43.37 57.21
C GLU A 146 6.86 -42.86 56.39
N GLU A 147 6.60 -42.12 55.30
CA GLU A 147 7.63 -41.51 54.47
C GLU A 147 8.37 -40.41 55.23
N LEU A 148 7.66 -39.66 56.06
CA LEU A 148 8.25 -38.66 56.93
C LEU A 148 9.24 -39.30 57.92
N LYS A 149 8.85 -40.41 58.56
CA LYS A 149 9.73 -41.15 59.49
C LYS A 149 10.94 -41.75 58.78
N ALA A 150 10.78 -42.23 57.55
CA ALA A 150 11.89 -42.73 56.74
C ALA A 150 12.91 -41.60 56.45
N LEU A 151 12.43 -40.43 56.02
CA LEU A 151 13.27 -39.24 55.82
C LEU A 151 14.01 -38.83 57.10
N TYR A 152 13.31 -38.76 58.23
CA TYR A 152 13.94 -38.43 59.51
C TYR A 152 15.04 -39.43 59.90
N ASN A 153 14.84 -40.73 59.65
CA ASN A 153 15.86 -41.74 59.92
C ASN A 153 17.07 -41.62 58.98
N GLU A 154 16.85 -41.29 57.71
CA GLU A 154 17.96 -41.01 56.77
C GLU A 154 18.75 -39.76 57.20
N GLU A 155 18.06 -38.69 57.61
CA GLU A 155 18.70 -37.48 58.13
C GLU A 155 19.52 -37.77 59.41
N GLU A 156 18.98 -38.54 60.36
CA GLU A 156 19.71 -38.96 61.56
C GLU A 156 20.94 -39.83 61.22
N ASN A 157 20.81 -40.76 60.27
CA ASN A 157 21.93 -41.59 59.81
C ASN A 157 23.03 -40.74 59.16
N THR A 158 22.67 -39.82 58.28
CA THR A 158 23.64 -38.92 57.63
C THR A 158 24.32 -37.99 58.64
N LEU A 159 23.58 -37.45 59.62
CA LEU A 159 24.15 -36.66 60.71
C LEU A 159 25.11 -37.47 61.58
N ARG A 160 24.78 -38.74 61.86
CA ARG A 160 25.66 -39.64 62.60
C ARG A 160 26.96 -39.91 61.83
N GLU A 161 26.89 -40.16 60.53
CA GLU A 161 28.06 -40.34 59.67
C GLU A 161 28.93 -39.09 59.65
N LEU A 162 28.33 -37.91 59.46
CA LEU A 162 29.02 -36.63 59.49
C LEU A 162 29.73 -36.39 60.83
N ARG A 163 29.08 -36.70 61.96
CA ARG A 163 29.71 -36.60 63.29
C ARG A 163 30.92 -37.54 63.43
N ILE A 164 30.81 -38.78 62.94
CA ILE A 164 31.93 -39.74 62.95
C ILE A 164 33.09 -39.21 62.11
N PHE A 165 32.80 -38.73 60.89
CA PHE A 165 33.81 -38.21 59.98
C PHE A 165 34.50 -36.98 60.54
N LEU A 166 33.74 -36.05 61.11
CA LEU A 166 34.28 -34.85 61.75
C LEU A 166 35.16 -35.22 62.95
N ARG A 167 34.75 -36.18 63.78
CA ARG A 167 35.59 -36.69 64.89
C ARG A 167 36.89 -37.31 64.38
N GLN A 168 36.83 -38.07 63.29
CA GLN A 168 38.04 -38.65 62.67
C GLN A 168 38.97 -37.56 62.12
N ILE A 169 38.44 -36.53 61.48
CA ILE A 169 39.21 -35.36 61.02
C ILE A 169 39.84 -34.65 62.20
N CYS A 170 39.08 -34.33 63.25
CA CYS A 170 39.61 -33.68 64.46
C CYS A 170 40.72 -34.52 65.10
N ALA A 171 40.55 -35.83 65.22
CA ALA A 171 41.57 -36.74 65.74
C ALA A 171 42.82 -36.85 64.82
N LYS A 172 42.64 -36.73 63.50
CA LYS A 172 43.75 -36.69 62.55
C LYS A 172 44.51 -35.36 62.63
N LEU A 173 43.79 -34.25 62.78
CA LEU A 173 44.35 -32.91 62.93
C LEU A 173 45.14 -32.80 64.25
N ALA A 174 44.59 -33.29 65.35
CA ALA A 174 45.25 -33.30 66.67
C ALA A 174 46.53 -34.16 66.72
N ARG A 175 46.63 -35.22 65.91
CA ARG A 175 47.84 -36.05 65.81
C ARG A 175 48.93 -35.45 64.92
N ASN A 176 48.58 -34.50 64.03
CA ASN A 176 49.54 -33.89 63.13
C ASN A 176 50.32 -32.78 63.87
N LYS A 177 51.64 -32.98 64.04
CA LYS A 177 52.54 -32.04 64.73
C LYS A 177 52.50 -30.61 64.15
N GLN A 178 52.12 -30.44 62.88
CA GLN A 178 52.01 -29.12 62.26
C GLN A 178 50.83 -28.29 62.78
N PHE A 179 49.77 -28.93 63.29
CA PHE A 179 48.57 -28.26 63.80
C PHE A 179 48.43 -28.35 65.32
N TYR A 180 49.51 -28.73 66.03
CA TYR A 180 49.51 -28.89 67.49
C TYR A 180 49.12 -27.61 68.25
N MET A 181 49.42 -26.44 67.67
CA MET A 181 49.04 -25.12 68.19
C MET A 181 47.52 -24.95 68.33
N PHE A 182 46.71 -25.72 67.58
CA PHE A 182 45.25 -25.67 67.56
C PHE A 182 44.58 -26.84 68.29
N SER A 183 45.36 -27.78 68.85
CA SER A 183 44.85 -28.98 69.54
C SER A 183 44.93 -28.92 71.06
N LYS A 184 45.46 -27.82 71.61
CA LYS A 184 45.33 -27.48 73.04
C LYS A 184 44.22 -26.42 73.19
N PRO A 185 43.39 -26.49 74.24
CA PRO A 185 42.44 -25.43 74.53
C PRO A 185 43.16 -24.10 74.81
#